data_AF-A0A7J0CHR0-F1
#
_entry.id   AF-A0A7J0CHR0-F1
#
_cell.length_a   1.000
_cell.length_b   1.000
_cell.length_c   1.000
_cell.angle_alpha   90.00
_cell.angle_beta   90.00
_cell.angle_gamma   90.00
#
_symmetry.space_group_name_H-M   'P 1'
#
loop_
_entity.id
_entity.type
_entity.pdbx_description
1 polymer ?
#
loop_
_entity_poly.entity_id
_entity_poly.type
_entity_poly.pdbx_seq_one_letter_code
_entity_poly.pdbx_strand_id
1 'polypeptide(L)'
;MARGHPTPAGTGPPGEPYAYGGPALEAGGRLRNQSLTSPAGTHTLAHQGNGDLTLYCHTERRAVWSTGTGWVDGGWAELSEDGVLSVRNTHGVPVWSSGPSGSGARRLVVGDDGRAELLDVDGRSVWSTGTHTACHGPTADAPRGAVLRRGQTLGRHSLTSPGGSTVLGHWDERRLVLFGADQTWLWYAHLGEAAEPGLRLDEDGMLRVLGDERPPLGGPADELRVEEGGVILCRADGTIVWRDGEAVAEHAAAPNPHAKGGLVKSLPDTDETLLIRTDFSDPTAWQALLTTVTTPNQDGFLANVHPVDELAYRDLTTEQILSAARELDTDLLIVADKTSLTAPEMPLLALLLIDENDECREGEARQEHGQLRVVAAELWSVVNNISLANMDWEDFENATDNGVFRGF
;
A
#
# COMPACT_ATOMS: atom_id res chain seq x y z
N MET A 1 -52.06 20.89 22.12
CA MET A 1 -51.30 20.20 21.07
C MET A 1 -50.00 20.96 20.85
N ALA A 2 -48.86 20.36 21.17
CA ALA A 2 -47.54 20.68 20.60
C ALA A 2 -46.62 19.51 20.97
N ARG A 3 -46.21 18.73 19.97
CA ARG A 3 -45.25 17.62 20.11
C ARG A 3 -43.86 18.22 20.15
N GLY A 4 -43.13 18.05 21.26
CA GLY A 4 -41.71 18.38 21.33
C GLY A 4 -40.88 17.29 20.66
N HIS A 5 -40.05 17.66 19.70
CA HIS A 5 -39.06 16.77 19.09
C HIS A 5 -37.98 16.39 20.11
N PRO A 6 -37.57 15.11 20.21
CA PRO A 6 -36.38 14.77 20.98
C PRO A 6 -35.14 15.33 20.28
N THR A 7 -34.37 16.12 21.02
CA THR A 7 -33.04 16.59 20.64
C THR A 7 -32.13 15.37 20.43
N PRO A 8 -31.30 15.29 19.38
CA PRO A 8 -30.34 14.20 19.24
C PRO A 8 -29.38 14.24 20.43
N ALA A 9 -29.26 13.12 21.14
CA ALA A 9 -28.26 12.96 22.17
C ALA A 9 -26.88 13.26 21.57
N GLY A 10 -26.16 14.17 22.21
CA GLY A 10 -24.83 14.60 21.79
C GLY A 10 -23.91 13.40 21.63
N THR A 11 -23.23 13.36 20.50
CA THR A 11 -22.05 12.54 20.26
C THR A 11 -21.03 12.83 21.36
N GLY A 12 -20.92 11.94 22.34
CA GLY A 12 -19.75 11.90 23.20
C GLY A 12 -18.50 11.71 22.33
N PRO A 13 -17.31 12.15 22.80
CA PRO A 13 -16.08 11.88 22.05
C PRO A 13 -15.98 10.36 21.81
N PRO A 14 -15.74 9.89 20.58
CA PRO A 14 -15.53 8.47 20.33
C PRO A 14 -14.34 8.01 21.17
N GLY A 15 -14.51 6.91 21.92
CA GLY A 15 -13.38 6.27 22.59
C GLY A 15 -12.27 6.00 21.57
N GLU A 16 -11.01 6.22 21.95
CA GLU A 16 -9.87 5.92 21.07
C GLU A 16 -10.01 4.48 20.56
N PRO A 17 -10.15 4.24 19.24
CA PRO A 17 -10.97 3.10 18.85
C PRO A 17 -10.22 1.78 18.87
N TYR A 18 -8.92 1.74 19.20
CA TYR A 18 -8.15 0.53 18.96
C TYR A 18 -6.92 0.34 19.87
N ALA A 19 -7.08 -0.43 20.95
CA ALA A 19 -5.96 -1.04 21.67
C ALA A 19 -5.54 -2.38 21.02
N TYR A 20 -5.23 -2.38 19.72
CA TYR A 20 -4.78 -3.60 19.03
C TYR A 20 -3.34 -3.99 19.44
N GLY A 21 -3.04 -5.28 19.51
CA GLY A 21 -1.70 -5.81 19.86
C GLY A 21 -1.29 -5.63 21.34
N GLY A 22 -2.09 -4.91 22.14
CA GLY A 22 -1.99 -4.88 23.59
C GLY A 22 -2.70 -6.06 24.26
N PRO A 23 -2.66 -6.19 25.59
CA PRO A 23 -3.24 -7.32 26.30
C PRO A 23 -4.76 -7.18 26.54
N ALA A 24 -5.41 -6.09 26.10
CA ALA A 24 -6.78 -5.81 26.50
C ALA A 24 -7.61 -5.00 25.51
N LEU A 25 -8.93 -5.15 25.62
CA LEU A 25 -9.95 -4.41 24.90
C LEU A 25 -10.95 -3.81 25.90
N GLU A 26 -11.19 -2.51 25.83
CA GLU A 26 -12.16 -1.83 26.69
C GLU A 26 -13.59 -1.96 26.15
N ALA A 27 -14.58 -1.73 27.01
CA ALA A 27 -15.98 -1.70 26.62
C ALA A 27 -16.24 -0.63 25.53
N GLY A 28 -17.08 -0.98 24.56
CA GLY A 28 -17.27 -0.24 23.30
C GLY A 28 -16.22 -0.57 22.23
N GLY A 29 -15.16 -1.30 22.59
CA GLY A 29 -14.12 -1.74 21.68
C GLY A 29 -14.52 -2.94 20.82
N ARG A 30 -13.85 -3.07 19.67
CA ARG A 30 -14.02 -4.18 18.72
C ARG A 30 -12.69 -4.71 18.22
N LEU A 31 -12.67 -5.99 17.86
CA LEU A 31 -11.59 -6.65 17.13
C LEU A 31 -12.14 -7.11 15.78
N ARG A 32 -11.47 -6.69 14.70
CA ARG A 32 -11.81 -7.11 13.34
C ARG A 32 -10.55 -7.45 12.58
N ASN A 33 -10.30 -8.75 12.40
CA ASN A 33 -9.02 -9.30 11.89
C ASN A 33 -7.81 -9.00 12.80
N GLN A 34 -8.10 -8.54 14.02
CA GLN A 34 -7.15 -8.04 15.00
C GLN A 34 -6.95 -9.04 16.13
N SER A 35 -5.91 -8.80 16.92
CA SER A 35 -5.56 -9.63 18.05
C SER A 35 -5.19 -8.82 19.29
N LEU A 36 -5.36 -9.46 20.45
CA LEU A 36 -4.85 -9.06 21.74
C LEU A 36 -3.77 -10.04 22.18
N THR A 37 -2.66 -9.54 22.70
CA THR A 37 -1.52 -10.36 23.08
C THR A 37 -1.15 -10.11 24.52
N SER A 38 -1.12 -11.20 25.30
CA SER A 38 -0.72 -11.23 26.71
C SER A 38 0.60 -10.50 26.97
N PRO A 39 0.84 -9.91 28.15
CA PRO A 39 2.03 -9.09 28.42
C PRO A 39 3.36 -9.79 28.11
N ALA A 40 3.50 -11.07 28.44
CA ALA A 40 4.70 -11.86 28.15
C ALA A 40 4.76 -12.38 26.70
N GLY A 41 3.77 -12.09 25.85
CA GLY A 41 3.75 -12.51 24.45
C GLY A 41 3.46 -14.00 24.24
N THR A 42 3.06 -14.73 25.29
CA THR A 42 2.89 -16.19 25.28
C THR A 42 1.55 -16.64 24.72
N HIS A 43 0.54 -15.77 24.81
CA HIS A 43 -0.83 -16.00 24.36
C HIS A 43 -1.35 -14.85 23.51
N THR A 44 -2.16 -15.23 22.51
CA THR A 44 -2.83 -14.28 21.63
C THR A 44 -4.28 -14.70 21.41
N LEU A 45 -5.21 -13.78 21.69
CA LEU A 45 -6.61 -13.89 21.31
C LEU A 45 -6.80 -13.15 19.98
N ALA A 46 -7.16 -13.86 18.91
CA ALA A 46 -7.27 -13.29 17.58
C ALA A 46 -8.68 -13.50 17.01
N HIS A 47 -9.29 -12.43 16.51
CA HIS A 47 -10.44 -12.53 15.61
C HIS A 47 -9.88 -12.71 14.20
N GLN A 48 -10.11 -13.86 13.59
CA GLN A 48 -9.62 -14.19 12.25
C GLN A 48 -10.59 -13.73 11.16
N GLY A 49 -10.11 -13.62 9.92
CA GLY A 49 -10.92 -13.20 8.78
C GLY A 49 -12.05 -14.17 8.43
N ASN A 50 -11.93 -15.46 8.75
CA ASN A 50 -13.02 -16.43 8.66
C ASN A 50 -14.15 -16.23 9.70
N GLY A 51 -13.97 -15.32 10.67
CA GLY A 51 -14.96 -14.98 11.69
C GLY A 51 -14.83 -15.74 13.00
N ASP A 52 -13.79 -16.57 13.20
CA ASP A 52 -13.54 -17.21 14.49
C ASP A 52 -12.74 -16.31 15.44
N LEU A 53 -13.12 -16.31 16.73
CA LEU A 53 -12.35 -15.73 17.81
C LEU A 53 -11.64 -16.85 18.57
N THR A 54 -10.31 -16.91 18.43
CA THR A 54 -9.49 -18.04 18.90
C THR A 54 -8.38 -17.57 19.80
N LEU A 55 -8.20 -18.27 20.93
CA LEU A 55 -7.10 -18.08 21.86
C LEU A 55 -6.03 -19.13 21.60
N TYR A 56 -4.81 -18.65 21.40
CA TYR A 56 -3.65 -19.48 21.10
C TYR A 56 -2.62 -19.41 22.22
N CYS A 57 -1.99 -20.55 22.48
CA CYS A 57 -0.76 -20.64 23.25
C CYS A 57 0.41 -20.87 22.29
N HIS A 58 1.37 -19.94 22.27
CA HIS A 58 2.55 -20.05 21.41
C HIS A 58 3.60 -21.01 21.97
N THR A 59 3.59 -21.24 23.28
CA THR A 59 4.51 -22.21 23.92
C THR A 59 4.14 -23.65 23.55
N GLU A 60 2.85 -23.97 23.58
CA GLU A 60 2.33 -25.27 23.17
C GLU A 60 1.94 -25.34 21.69
N ARG A 61 2.08 -24.23 20.97
CA ARG A 61 1.87 -24.13 19.51
C ARG A 61 0.46 -24.47 19.04
N ARG A 62 -0.56 -24.29 19.89
CA ARG A 62 -1.94 -24.73 19.61
C ARG A 62 -3.00 -23.71 20.01
N ALA A 63 -4.20 -23.87 19.43
CA ALA A 63 -5.40 -23.25 19.96
C ALA A 63 -5.78 -23.90 21.29
N VAL A 64 -6.06 -23.09 22.30
CA VAL A 64 -6.49 -23.53 23.64
C VAL A 64 -7.96 -23.25 23.90
N TRP A 65 -8.56 -22.33 23.15
CA TRP A 65 -9.99 -22.03 23.16
C TRP A 65 -10.43 -21.39 21.83
N SER A 66 -11.67 -21.60 21.41
CA SER A 66 -12.28 -20.99 20.22
C SER A 66 -13.79 -20.84 20.40
N THR A 67 -14.37 -19.82 19.76
CA THR A 67 -15.83 -19.63 19.67
C THR A 67 -16.51 -20.61 18.71
N GLY A 68 -15.77 -21.22 17.78
CA GLY A 68 -16.29 -22.11 16.74
C GLY A 68 -17.10 -21.38 15.67
N THR A 69 -16.81 -20.10 15.44
CA THR A 69 -17.58 -19.22 14.53
C THR A 69 -16.89 -19.01 13.17
N GLY A 70 -15.86 -19.80 12.84
CA GLY A 70 -15.16 -19.70 11.55
C GLY A 70 -15.98 -20.02 10.29
N TRP A 71 -17.26 -20.42 10.45
CA TRP A 71 -18.22 -20.60 9.36
C TRP A 71 -18.94 -19.29 8.97
N VAL A 72 -18.72 -18.22 9.73
CA VAL A 72 -19.41 -16.93 9.58
C VAL A 72 -18.84 -16.11 8.42
N ASP A 73 -17.59 -16.36 8.05
CA ASP A 73 -16.90 -15.75 6.91
C ASP A 73 -16.82 -14.22 7.02
N GLY A 74 -16.10 -13.76 8.05
CA GLY A 74 -15.91 -12.36 8.39
C GLY A 74 -16.65 -11.95 9.65
N GLY A 75 -17.02 -10.67 9.74
CA GLY A 75 -17.64 -10.09 10.93
C GLY A 75 -16.65 -9.42 11.87
N TRP A 76 -16.98 -9.36 13.16
CA TRP A 76 -16.12 -8.81 14.21
C TRP A 76 -16.47 -9.37 15.59
N ALA A 77 -15.52 -9.28 16.53
CA ALA A 77 -15.78 -9.42 17.95
C ALA A 77 -15.92 -8.04 18.60
N GLU A 78 -16.83 -7.88 19.55
CA GLU A 78 -16.99 -6.64 20.33
C GLU A 78 -17.22 -6.93 21.80
N LEU A 79 -16.70 -6.07 22.66
CA LEU A 79 -17.15 -5.96 24.05
C LEU A 79 -18.11 -4.77 24.12
N SER A 80 -19.40 -5.06 24.26
CA SER A 80 -20.44 -4.03 24.32
C SER A 80 -20.40 -3.25 25.64
N GLU A 81 -21.01 -2.06 25.66
CA GLU A 81 -21.06 -1.20 26.87
C GLU A 81 -21.83 -1.83 28.05
N ASP A 82 -22.73 -2.78 27.77
CA ASP A 82 -23.48 -3.55 28.75
C ASP A 82 -22.74 -4.82 29.23
N GLY A 83 -21.49 -5.00 28.81
CA GLY A 83 -20.56 -5.99 29.34
C GLY A 83 -20.67 -7.37 28.71
N VAL A 84 -21.09 -7.46 27.45
CA VAL A 84 -21.16 -8.74 26.72
C VAL A 84 -20.07 -8.78 25.66
N LEU A 85 -19.22 -9.81 25.71
CA LEU A 85 -18.34 -10.13 24.58
C LEU A 85 -19.15 -10.94 23.57
N SER A 86 -19.24 -10.46 22.33
CA SER A 86 -19.98 -11.14 21.27
C SER A 86 -19.14 -11.25 20.00
N VAL A 87 -19.34 -12.33 19.24
CA VAL A 87 -18.94 -12.40 17.84
C VAL A 87 -20.18 -12.12 17.00
N ARG A 88 -20.05 -11.21 16.03
CA ARG A 88 -21.11 -10.83 15.11
C ARG A 88 -20.70 -11.12 13.68
N ASN A 89 -21.65 -11.55 12.87
CA ASN A 89 -21.43 -11.68 11.43
C ASN A 89 -21.36 -10.30 10.74
N THR A 90 -21.09 -10.29 9.43
CA THR A 90 -21.00 -9.07 8.61
C THR A 90 -22.27 -8.20 8.59
N HIS A 91 -23.43 -8.78 8.92
CA HIS A 91 -24.71 -8.08 9.04
C HIS A 91 -24.99 -7.55 10.46
N GLY A 92 -24.06 -7.75 11.40
CA GLY A 92 -24.19 -7.35 12.80
C GLY A 92 -25.04 -8.28 13.65
N VAL A 93 -25.43 -9.46 13.15
CA VAL A 93 -26.18 -10.45 13.93
C VAL A 93 -25.20 -11.18 14.87
N PRO A 94 -25.47 -11.22 16.19
CA PRO A 94 -24.64 -11.98 17.12
C PRO A 94 -24.79 -13.48 16.88
N VAL A 95 -23.67 -14.16 16.67
CA VAL A 95 -23.57 -15.60 16.43
C VAL A 95 -22.98 -16.35 17.61
N TRP A 96 -22.31 -15.64 18.51
CA TRP A 96 -21.80 -16.13 19.79
C TRP A 96 -21.82 -15.00 20.83
N SER A 97 -22.00 -15.33 22.11
CA SER A 97 -21.89 -14.38 23.23
C SER A 97 -21.34 -15.04 24.49
N SER A 98 -20.64 -14.26 25.33
CA SER A 98 -20.08 -14.73 26.60
C SER A 98 -21.12 -15.02 27.68
N GLY A 99 -22.34 -14.51 27.53
CA GLY A 99 -23.41 -14.65 28.52
C GLY A 99 -24.47 -13.54 28.40
N PRO A 100 -25.40 -13.45 29.37
CA PRO A 100 -26.40 -12.40 29.40
C PRO A 100 -25.78 -11.01 29.64
N SER A 101 -26.47 -9.96 29.23
CA SER A 101 -26.10 -8.58 29.53
C SER A 101 -26.20 -8.25 31.02
N GLY A 102 -25.51 -7.18 31.44
CA GLY A 102 -25.50 -6.73 32.83
C GLY A 102 -24.47 -7.45 33.70
N SER A 103 -23.44 -8.07 33.11
CA SER A 103 -22.31 -8.66 33.83
C SER A 103 -21.46 -7.62 34.58
N GLY A 104 -21.56 -6.34 34.18
CA GLY A 104 -20.72 -5.27 34.69
C GLY A 104 -19.31 -5.25 34.10
N ALA A 105 -19.00 -6.14 33.14
CA ALA A 105 -17.71 -6.18 32.47
C ALA A 105 -17.41 -4.85 31.77
N ARG A 106 -16.19 -4.37 31.95
CA ARG A 106 -15.65 -3.15 31.34
C ARG A 106 -14.45 -3.41 30.47
N ARG A 107 -13.79 -4.55 30.62
CA ARG A 107 -12.55 -4.87 29.92
C ARG A 107 -12.44 -6.35 29.65
N LEU A 108 -11.98 -6.71 28.45
CA LEU A 108 -11.48 -8.03 28.11
C LEU A 108 -9.95 -8.00 28.22
N VAL A 109 -9.35 -8.94 28.95
CA VAL A 109 -7.90 -9.04 29.14
C VAL A 109 -7.41 -10.43 28.79
N VAL A 110 -6.26 -10.53 28.12
CA VAL A 110 -5.52 -11.78 27.88
C VAL A 110 -4.36 -11.85 28.86
N GLY A 111 -4.39 -12.83 29.76
CA GLY A 111 -3.37 -13.07 30.77
C GLY A 111 -2.25 -14.00 30.28
N ASP A 112 -1.10 -13.94 30.95
CA ASP A 112 0.02 -14.88 30.74
C ASP A 112 -0.24 -16.27 31.34
N ASP A 113 -1.35 -16.43 32.05
CA ASP A 113 -1.84 -17.70 32.60
C ASP A 113 -2.64 -18.53 31.58
N GLY A 114 -2.78 -18.00 30.36
CA GLY A 114 -3.52 -18.61 29.27
C GLY A 114 -4.98 -18.24 29.22
N ARG A 115 -5.51 -17.40 30.11
CA ARG A 115 -6.94 -17.06 30.13
C ARG A 115 -7.22 -15.76 29.40
N ALA A 116 -8.39 -15.70 28.77
CA ALA A 116 -9.01 -14.43 28.44
C ALA A 116 -10.18 -14.19 29.40
N GLU A 117 -10.22 -13.02 30.03
CA GLU A 117 -11.15 -12.70 31.11
C GLU A 117 -11.89 -11.40 30.84
N LEU A 118 -13.18 -11.37 31.19
CA LEU A 118 -13.93 -10.13 31.31
C LEU A 118 -13.87 -9.65 32.76
N LEU A 119 -13.36 -8.43 32.95
CA LEU A 119 -13.18 -7.80 34.25
C LEU A 119 -14.20 -6.67 34.44
N ASP A 120 -14.76 -6.57 35.64
CA ASP A 120 -15.58 -5.44 36.06
C ASP A 120 -14.73 -4.19 36.40
N VAL A 121 -15.39 -3.10 36.81
CA VAL A 121 -14.71 -1.83 37.19
C VAL A 121 -13.77 -1.98 38.41
N ASP A 122 -14.02 -2.98 39.25
CA ASP A 122 -13.20 -3.29 40.43
C ASP A 122 -12.05 -4.27 40.09
N GLY A 123 -11.95 -4.70 38.82
CA GLY A 123 -10.97 -5.67 38.34
C GLY A 123 -11.33 -7.12 38.67
N ARG A 124 -12.57 -7.43 39.10
CA ARG A 124 -13.00 -8.80 39.33
C ARG A 124 -13.36 -9.48 38.02
N SER A 125 -12.91 -10.72 37.86
CA SER A 125 -13.29 -11.58 36.74
C SER A 125 -14.76 -11.99 36.86
N VAL A 126 -15.57 -11.58 35.88
CA VAL A 126 -17.00 -11.91 35.77
C VAL A 126 -17.26 -12.98 34.70
N TRP A 127 -16.29 -13.24 33.83
CA TRP A 127 -16.30 -14.32 32.85
C TRP A 127 -14.87 -14.67 32.43
N SER A 128 -14.64 -15.92 32.00
CA SER A 128 -13.35 -16.37 31.47
C SER A 128 -13.54 -17.47 30.41
N THR A 129 -12.58 -17.65 29.50
CA THR A 129 -12.54 -18.69 28.44
C THR A 129 -12.48 -20.16 28.94
N GLY A 130 -12.81 -20.41 30.22
CA GLY A 130 -12.87 -21.74 30.81
C GLY A 130 -11.50 -22.28 31.26
N THR A 131 -11.51 -23.43 31.94
CA THR A 131 -10.33 -24.04 32.56
C THR A 131 -9.64 -25.03 31.62
N HIS A 132 -8.93 -24.53 30.62
CA HIS A 132 -7.87 -25.32 30.00
C HIS A 132 -6.65 -25.37 30.95
N THR A 133 -5.81 -26.40 30.82
CA THR A 133 -4.56 -26.49 31.58
C THR A 133 -3.74 -25.22 31.33
N ALA A 134 -3.31 -24.56 32.41
CA ALA A 134 -2.47 -23.37 32.29
C ALA A 134 -1.21 -23.71 31.49
N CYS A 135 -0.96 -22.94 30.44
CA CYS A 135 0.11 -23.18 29.50
C CYS A 135 1.12 -22.04 29.63
N HIS A 136 2.09 -22.23 30.52
CA HIS A 136 3.11 -21.22 30.79
C HIS A 136 4.32 -21.45 29.90
N GLY A 137 4.95 -20.35 29.49
CA GLY A 137 6.22 -20.39 28.78
C GLY A 137 7.08 -19.18 29.05
N PRO A 138 8.31 -19.17 28.54
CA PRO A 138 9.17 -18.00 28.61
C PRO A 138 8.55 -16.83 27.86
N THR A 139 8.87 -15.62 28.30
CA THR A 139 8.49 -14.39 27.58
C THR A 139 8.96 -14.47 26.13
N ALA A 140 8.06 -14.16 25.21
CA ALA A 140 8.31 -14.09 23.78
C ALA A 140 8.25 -12.63 23.32
N ASP A 141 9.20 -12.24 22.49
CA ASP A 141 9.16 -10.94 21.80
C ASP A 141 8.17 -11.01 20.64
N ALA A 142 6.89 -10.85 20.97
CA ALA A 142 5.79 -10.91 20.02
C ALA A 142 5.63 -9.57 19.29
N PRO A 143 5.29 -9.58 17.98
CA PRO A 143 4.95 -8.36 17.26
C PRO A 143 3.71 -7.67 17.87
N ARG A 144 3.72 -6.34 17.90
CA ARG A 144 2.64 -5.52 18.47
C ARG A 144 2.42 -4.26 17.66
N GLY A 145 1.20 -3.76 17.69
CA GLY A 145 0.83 -2.53 16.98
C GLY A 145 0.96 -2.70 15.47
N ALA A 146 1.67 -1.76 14.83
CA ALA A 146 1.81 -1.71 13.37
C ALA A 146 3.05 -2.42 12.82
N VAL A 147 3.96 -2.89 13.67
CA VAL A 147 5.34 -3.21 13.25
C VAL A 147 5.74 -4.64 13.60
N LEU A 148 6.40 -5.29 12.65
CA LEU A 148 7.16 -6.53 12.84
C LEU A 148 8.65 -6.23 12.63
N ARG A 149 9.47 -6.53 13.63
CA ARG A 149 10.92 -6.24 13.65
C ARG A 149 11.75 -7.47 13.27
N ARG A 150 13.02 -7.25 12.95
CA ARG A 150 13.99 -8.36 12.78
C ARG A 150 13.97 -9.30 13.98
N GLY A 151 14.06 -10.60 13.69
CA GLY A 151 13.99 -11.68 14.66
C GLY A 151 12.55 -12.08 15.05
N GLN A 152 11.56 -11.24 14.78
CA GLN A 152 10.17 -11.50 15.14
C GLN A 152 9.41 -12.28 14.06
N THR A 153 8.36 -12.98 14.50
CA THR A 153 7.46 -13.75 13.65
C THR A 153 6.03 -13.29 13.83
N LEU A 154 5.39 -12.84 12.76
CA LEU A 154 3.95 -12.71 12.64
C LEU A 154 3.35 -14.08 12.31
N GLY A 155 3.19 -14.89 13.34
CA GLY A 155 2.26 -16.03 13.33
C GLY A 155 0.86 -15.52 13.60
N ARG A 156 0.14 -16.17 14.52
CA ARG A 156 -1.28 -15.93 14.89
C ARG A 156 -1.60 -14.60 15.59
N HIS A 157 -0.82 -13.58 15.29
CA HIS A 157 -0.97 -12.19 15.69
C HIS A 157 -1.58 -11.39 14.54
N SER A 158 -1.77 -10.10 14.76
CA SER A 158 -2.11 -9.14 13.74
C SER A 158 -1.21 -7.92 13.88
N LEU A 159 -0.86 -7.29 12.78
CA LEU A 159 -0.39 -5.90 12.78
C LEU A 159 -1.52 -4.99 12.35
N THR A 160 -1.57 -3.78 12.90
CA THR A 160 -2.63 -2.83 12.58
C THR A 160 -2.06 -1.42 12.46
N SER A 161 -2.51 -0.70 11.43
CA SER A 161 -2.13 0.68 11.19
C SER A 161 -2.50 1.59 12.38
N PRO A 162 -1.79 2.72 12.60
CA PRO A 162 -2.05 3.62 13.72
C PRO A 162 -3.51 4.07 13.87
N GLY A 163 -4.22 4.34 12.77
CA GLY A 163 -5.63 4.70 12.75
C GLY A 163 -6.60 3.51 12.76
N GLY A 164 -6.09 2.27 12.76
CA GLY A 164 -6.87 1.05 12.84
C GLY A 164 -7.62 0.66 11.58
N SER A 165 -7.41 1.38 10.46
CA SER A 165 -8.16 1.17 9.23
C SER A 165 -7.59 0.02 8.39
N THR A 166 -6.32 -0.33 8.58
CA THR A 166 -5.63 -1.37 7.83
C THR A 166 -5.04 -2.41 8.77
N VAL A 167 -5.30 -3.69 8.49
CA VAL A 167 -4.92 -4.80 9.37
C VAL A 167 -4.24 -5.89 8.56
N LEU A 168 -3.00 -6.23 8.90
CA LEU A 168 -2.37 -7.47 8.42
C LEU A 168 -2.67 -8.57 9.44
N GLY A 169 -3.56 -9.49 9.08
CA GLY A 169 -4.06 -10.51 9.99
C GLY A 169 -4.35 -11.83 9.28
N HIS A 170 -4.58 -12.86 10.08
CA HIS A 170 -4.91 -14.18 9.57
C HIS A 170 -6.36 -14.23 9.09
N TRP A 171 -6.56 -14.64 7.83
CA TRP A 171 -7.87 -15.09 7.37
C TRP A 171 -8.22 -16.45 7.97
N ASP A 172 -7.25 -17.36 7.89
CA ASP A 172 -7.24 -18.67 8.54
C ASP A 172 -5.79 -18.99 8.96
N GLU A 173 -5.56 -20.19 9.50
CA GLU A 173 -4.22 -20.64 9.94
C GLU A 173 -3.17 -20.58 8.81
N ARG A 174 -3.57 -20.68 7.53
CA ARG A 174 -2.66 -20.79 6.38
C ARG A 174 -2.64 -19.57 5.47
N ARG A 175 -3.44 -18.54 5.74
CA ARG A 175 -3.55 -17.37 4.88
C ARG A 175 -3.47 -16.09 5.70
N LEU A 176 -2.47 -15.29 5.36
CA LEU A 176 -2.31 -13.94 5.85
C LEU A 176 -2.89 -12.96 4.82
N VAL A 177 -3.67 -11.98 5.27
CA VAL A 177 -4.33 -10.99 4.41
C VAL A 177 -4.12 -9.61 5.00
N LEU A 178 -3.87 -8.64 4.11
CA LEU A 178 -3.92 -7.22 4.40
C LEU A 178 -5.34 -6.72 4.11
N PHE A 179 -6.09 -6.42 5.16
CA PHE A 179 -7.45 -5.93 5.10
C PHE A 179 -7.46 -4.40 5.10
N GLY A 180 -8.14 -3.79 4.13
CA GLY A 180 -8.45 -2.36 4.12
C GLY A 180 -9.64 -1.99 5.01
N ALA A 181 -9.93 -0.69 5.08
CA ALA A 181 -10.94 -0.13 5.99
C ALA A 181 -12.36 -0.67 5.73
N ASP A 182 -12.67 -0.96 4.48
CA ASP A 182 -13.92 -1.54 3.99
C ASP A 182 -13.90 -3.08 3.91
N GLN A 183 -12.84 -3.71 4.45
CA GLN A 183 -12.55 -5.15 4.36
C GLN A 183 -12.16 -5.64 2.97
N THR A 184 -11.76 -4.74 2.06
CA THR A 184 -11.07 -5.14 0.84
C THR A 184 -9.78 -5.87 1.17
N TRP A 185 -9.43 -6.84 0.32
CA TRP A 185 -8.16 -7.53 0.40
C TRP A 185 -7.18 -6.76 -0.46
N LEU A 186 -6.29 -6.03 0.19
CA LEU A 186 -5.27 -5.22 -0.47
C LEU A 186 -4.10 -6.09 -0.91
N TRP A 187 -3.76 -7.08 -0.10
CA TRP A 187 -2.69 -8.03 -0.36
C TRP A 187 -2.94 -9.34 0.40
N TYR A 188 -2.33 -10.44 -0.04
CA TYR A 188 -2.35 -11.69 0.72
C TYR A 188 -1.10 -12.54 0.47
N ALA A 189 -0.79 -13.40 1.45
CA ALA A 189 0.19 -14.45 1.33
C ALA A 189 -0.35 -15.78 1.87
N HIS A 190 -0.08 -16.85 1.14
CA HIS A 190 -0.22 -18.20 1.67
C HIS A 190 0.97 -18.51 2.57
N LEU A 191 0.75 -19.12 3.74
CA LEU A 191 1.79 -19.41 4.73
C LEU A 191 2.31 -20.86 4.68
N GLY A 192 1.95 -21.61 3.63
CA GLY A 192 2.40 -22.98 3.41
C GLY A 192 1.79 -24.01 4.37
N GLU A 193 2.41 -25.18 4.42
CA GLU A 193 1.96 -26.36 5.20
C GLU A 193 2.81 -26.62 6.45
N ALA A 194 3.64 -25.65 6.84
CA ALA A 194 4.44 -25.75 8.05
C ALA A 194 3.55 -25.96 9.27
N ALA A 195 4.08 -26.64 10.29
CA ALA A 195 3.36 -26.82 11.57
C ALA A 195 3.12 -25.47 12.28
N GLU A 196 3.96 -24.47 12.00
CA GLU A 196 3.83 -23.10 12.50
C GLU A 196 3.91 -22.11 11.32
N PRO A 197 2.82 -21.96 10.56
CA PRO A 197 2.77 -20.99 9.48
C PRO A 197 2.88 -19.58 10.06
N GLY A 198 3.75 -18.78 9.46
CA GLY A 198 3.97 -17.40 9.91
C GLY A 198 4.90 -16.64 8.97
N LEU A 199 4.82 -15.33 9.05
CA LEU A 199 5.68 -14.41 8.33
C LEU A 199 6.78 -13.92 9.27
N ARG A 200 8.05 -14.15 8.94
CA ARG A 200 9.20 -13.78 9.77
C ARG A 200 10.07 -12.76 9.05
N LEU A 201 10.45 -11.70 9.78
CA LEU A 201 11.53 -10.83 9.34
C LEU A 201 12.80 -11.34 10.02
N ASP A 202 13.68 -11.97 9.26
CA ASP A 202 14.88 -12.58 9.80
C ASP A 202 15.92 -11.54 10.23
N GLU A 203 16.92 -11.98 11.00
CA GLU A 203 18.05 -11.14 11.45
C GLU A 203 18.88 -10.59 10.28
N ASP A 204 18.88 -11.28 9.14
CA ASP A 204 19.51 -10.80 7.90
C ASP A 204 18.69 -9.71 7.18
N GLY A 205 17.53 -9.34 7.73
CA GLY A 205 16.63 -8.33 7.21
C GLY A 205 15.75 -8.78 6.06
N MET A 206 15.72 -10.07 5.74
CA MET A 206 14.88 -10.61 4.68
C MET A 206 13.56 -11.11 5.26
N LEU A 207 12.45 -10.77 4.60
CA LEU A 207 11.10 -11.21 4.97
C LEU A 207 10.81 -12.58 4.33
N ARG A 208 10.51 -13.59 5.15
CA ARG A 208 10.28 -14.97 4.69
C ARG A 208 8.99 -15.56 5.27
N VAL A 209 8.41 -16.49 4.53
CA VAL A 209 7.38 -17.38 5.08
C VAL A 209 8.07 -18.55 5.76
N LEU A 210 7.69 -18.84 7.01
CA LEU A 210 8.29 -19.91 7.80
C LEU A 210 7.98 -21.29 7.22
N GLY A 211 9.02 -22.13 7.17
CA GLY A 211 8.92 -23.52 6.70
C GLY A 211 8.62 -23.64 5.20
N ASP A 212 8.86 -22.56 4.44
CA ASP A 212 8.72 -22.51 2.99
C ASP A 212 10.08 -22.22 2.35
N GLU A 213 10.41 -22.98 1.31
CA GLU A 213 11.69 -22.90 0.57
C GLU A 213 11.66 -21.83 -0.54
N ARG A 214 10.55 -21.10 -0.70
CA ARG A 214 10.46 -20.01 -1.68
C ARG A 214 11.48 -18.90 -1.39
N PRO A 215 11.85 -18.10 -2.41
CA PRO A 215 12.64 -16.89 -2.19
C PRO A 215 11.99 -15.94 -1.17
N PRO A 216 12.80 -15.13 -0.45
CA PRO A 216 12.26 -14.09 0.42
C PRO A 216 11.27 -13.19 -0.32
N LEU A 217 10.23 -12.75 0.38
CA LEU A 217 9.23 -11.85 -0.17
C LEU A 217 9.82 -10.45 -0.44
N GLY A 218 10.77 -10.01 0.39
CA GLY A 218 11.45 -8.72 0.26
C GLY A 218 12.59 -8.55 1.26
N GLY A 219 13.34 -7.46 1.14
CA GLY A 219 14.49 -7.11 1.98
C GLY A 219 15.76 -6.82 1.17
N PRO A 220 16.88 -6.47 1.83
CA PRO A 220 17.03 -6.38 3.28
C PRO A 220 16.43 -5.09 3.86
N ALA A 221 15.75 -5.23 5.00
CA ALA A 221 15.03 -4.19 5.73
C ALA A 221 15.12 -4.38 7.25
N ASP A 222 14.77 -3.37 8.04
CA ASP A 222 14.84 -3.40 9.50
C ASP A 222 13.46 -3.66 10.13
N GLU A 223 12.38 -3.25 9.47
CA GLU A 223 11.02 -3.49 9.92
C GLU A 223 10.02 -3.68 8.76
N LEU A 224 9.00 -4.49 9.00
CA LEU A 224 7.75 -4.50 8.24
C LEU A 224 6.75 -3.63 8.99
N ARG A 225 6.09 -2.70 8.32
CA ARG A 225 5.14 -1.76 8.90
C ARG A 225 3.84 -1.75 8.13
N VAL A 226 2.72 -1.88 8.85
CA VAL A 226 1.38 -1.66 8.32
C VAL A 226 1.05 -0.17 8.43
N GLU A 227 0.72 0.44 7.30
CA GLU A 227 0.29 1.83 7.18
C GLU A 227 -1.16 1.88 6.73
N GLU A 228 -1.75 3.08 6.68
CA GLU A 228 -3.10 3.20 6.14
C GLU A 228 -3.08 2.87 4.64
N GLY A 229 -3.85 1.85 4.25
CA GLY A 229 -4.01 1.42 2.87
C GLY A 229 -2.90 0.51 2.35
N GLY A 230 -1.92 0.09 3.17
CA GLY A 230 -0.80 -0.70 2.66
C GLY A 230 0.09 -1.32 3.73
N VAL A 231 1.05 -2.13 3.29
CA VAL A 231 2.12 -2.69 4.10
C VAL A 231 3.45 -2.51 3.39
N ILE A 232 4.45 -2.07 4.15
CA ILE A 232 5.79 -1.76 3.63
C ILE A 232 6.87 -2.50 4.40
N LEU A 233 7.97 -2.76 3.72
CA LEU A 233 9.24 -3.16 4.31
C LEU A 233 10.20 -1.99 4.21
N CYS A 234 10.74 -1.53 5.33
CA CYS A 234 11.60 -0.36 5.35
C CYS A 234 12.86 -0.54 6.21
N ARG A 235 13.90 0.20 5.83
CA ARG A 235 15.15 0.31 6.57
C ARG A 235 15.04 1.34 7.68
N ALA A 236 15.99 1.31 8.60
CA ALA A 236 16.06 2.22 9.74
C ALA A 236 16.20 3.71 9.33
N ASP A 237 16.70 3.97 8.13
CA ASP A 237 16.79 5.32 7.54
C ASP A 237 15.47 5.80 6.89
N GLY A 238 14.43 4.95 6.90
CA GLY A 238 13.13 5.21 6.29
C GLY A 238 13.00 4.76 4.84
N THR A 239 14.06 4.24 4.22
CA THR A 239 14.01 3.73 2.84
C THR A 239 13.06 2.55 2.75
N ILE A 240 12.05 2.67 1.89
CA ILE A 240 11.11 1.59 1.59
C ILE A 240 11.72 0.73 0.49
N VAL A 241 11.86 -0.57 0.76
CA VAL A 241 12.47 -1.55 -0.17
C VAL A 241 11.45 -2.54 -0.73
N TRP A 242 10.25 -2.58 -0.16
CA TRP A 242 9.17 -3.45 -0.60
C TRP A 242 7.82 -2.88 -0.13
N ARG A 243 6.77 -3.05 -0.93
CA ARG A 243 5.41 -2.57 -0.65
C ARG A 243 4.40 -3.51 -1.28
N ASP A 244 3.40 -3.94 -0.52
CA ASP A 244 2.20 -4.64 -1.00
C ASP A 244 2.45 -5.83 -1.95
N GLY A 245 3.55 -6.58 -1.74
CA GLY A 245 3.90 -7.72 -2.60
C GLY A 245 5.08 -7.47 -3.52
N GLU A 246 5.46 -6.22 -3.76
CA GLU A 246 6.41 -5.84 -4.79
C GLU A 246 7.64 -5.15 -4.22
N ALA A 247 8.81 -5.46 -4.78
CA ALA A 247 10.04 -4.76 -4.44
C ALA A 247 9.92 -3.29 -4.87
N VAL A 248 10.23 -2.38 -3.95
CA VAL A 248 10.35 -0.95 -4.27
C VAL A 248 11.77 -0.73 -4.72
N ALA A 249 11.95 -0.26 -5.96
CA ALA A 249 13.27 0.06 -6.48
C ALA A 249 13.94 1.09 -5.57
N GLU A 250 15.12 0.72 -5.04
CA GLU A 250 15.91 1.60 -4.19
C GLU A 250 16.18 2.92 -4.92
N HIS A 251 15.70 4.01 -4.33
CA HIS A 251 16.20 5.34 -4.67
C HIS A 251 17.54 5.52 -3.98
N ALA A 252 18.61 5.02 -4.60
CA ALA A 252 19.94 5.52 -4.27
C ALA A 252 20.03 6.96 -4.80
N ALA A 253 20.22 7.92 -3.91
CA ALA A 253 20.69 9.27 -4.23
C ALA A 253 22.15 9.23 -4.75
N ALA A 254 22.36 8.56 -5.88
CA ALA A 254 23.59 8.60 -6.64
C ALA A 254 23.22 8.92 -8.09
N PRO A 255 23.96 9.81 -8.78
CA PRO A 255 23.81 9.95 -10.22
C PRO A 255 24.01 8.57 -10.83
N ASN A 256 23.11 8.20 -11.74
CA ASN A 256 23.15 7.00 -12.56
C ASN A 256 24.62 6.62 -12.83
N PRO A 257 25.16 5.51 -12.27
CA PRO A 257 26.53 5.14 -12.56
C PRO A 257 26.55 4.93 -14.06
N HIS A 258 27.28 5.82 -14.75
CA HIS A 258 27.32 5.92 -16.21
C HIS A 258 27.01 4.57 -16.85
N ALA A 259 26.00 4.57 -17.74
CA ALA A 259 25.75 3.50 -18.69
C ALA A 259 27.06 3.20 -19.43
N LYS A 260 27.92 2.39 -18.82
CA LYS A 260 29.05 1.75 -19.44
C LYS A 260 28.47 0.52 -20.13
N GLY A 261 27.92 0.77 -21.31
CA GLY A 261 27.80 -0.21 -22.38
C GLY A 261 26.84 -1.39 -22.14
N GLY A 262 25.68 -1.15 -21.53
CA GLY A 262 24.57 -2.11 -21.50
C GLY A 262 23.34 -1.51 -22.18
N LEU A 263 22.72 -2.24 -23.11
CA LEU A 263 21.56 -1.81 -23.92
C LEU A 263 20.47 -1.16 -23.07
N VAL A 264 20.01 0.02 -23.48
CA VAL A 264 18.69 0.54 -23.08
C VAL A 264 17.64 -0.43 -23.64
N LYS A 265 16.62 -0.78 -22.84
CA LYS A 265 15.50 -1.59 -23.33
C LYS A 265 14.90 -0.89 -24.56
N SER A 266 14.64 -1.62 -25.64
CA SER A 266 14.00 -1.06 -26.84
C SER A 266 12.70 -0.35 -26.47
N LEU A 267 12.48 0.83 -27.03
CA LEU A 267 11.21 1.55 -26.88
C LEU A 267 10.09 0.78 -27.62
N PRO A 268 8.82 0.90 -27.18
CA PRO A 268 7.69 0.31 -27.88
C PRO A 268 7.59 0.85 -29.31
N ASP A 269 7.39 -0.05 -30.28
CA ASP A 269 7.14 0.29 -31.67
C ASP A 269 5.61 0.40 -31.88
N THR A 270 5.11 1.63 -31.92
CA THR A 270 3.68 1.96 -31.99
C THR A 270 3.43 3.16 -32.90
N ASP A 271 2.27 3.20 -33.57
CA ASP A 271 1.86 4.34 -34.42
C ASP A 271 1.51 5.61 -33.62
N GLU A 272 1.38 5.51 -32.28
CA GLU A 272 1.11 6.61 -31.37
C GLU A 272 2.41 7.30 -30.92
N THR A 273 2.36 8.61 -30.65
CA THR A 273 3.53 9.34 -30.12
C THR A 273 3.87 8.87 -28.71
N LEU A 274 5.09 8.40 -28.47
CA LEU A 274 5.48 7.90 -27.15
C LEU A 274 5.52 9.03 -26.11
N LEU A 275 4.85 8.81 -24.97
CA LEU A 275 4.94 9.62 -23.76
C LEU A 275 5.74 8.84 -22.70
N ILE A 276 7.04 9.10 -22.65
CA ILE A 276 8.01 8.34 -21.85
C ILE A 276 8.14 8.97 -20.47
N ARG A 277 7.75 8.21 -19.44
CA ARG A 277 7.97 8.62 -18.05
C ARG A 277 9.41 8.33 -17.65
N THR A 278 10.14 9.37 -17.22
CA THR A 278 11.50 9.22 -16.70
C THR A 278 11.60 9.52 -15.20
N ASP A 279 10.67 10.31 -14.65
CA ASP A 279 10.55 10.55 -13.21
C ASP A 279 9.41 9.73 -12.59
N PHE A 280 9.78 8.91 -11.61
CA PHE A 280 8.86 8.02 -10.88
C PHE A 280 8.66 8.45 -9.42
N SER A 281 9.02 9.69 -9.08
CA SER A 281 9.03 10.15 -7.69
C SER A 281 7.62 10.36 -7.11
N ASP A 282 6.64 10.68 -7.95
CA ASP A 282 5.26 10.94 -7.54
C ASP A 282 4.26 10.22 -8.49
N PRO A 283 3.69 9.07 -8.06
CA PRO A 283 2.65 8.38 -8.83
C PRO A 283 1.36 9.17 -8.98
N THR A 284 1.02 10.02 -8.00
CA THR A 284 -0.19 10.84 -8.04
C THR A 284 -0.05 11.96 -9.06
N ALA A 285 1.10 12.62 -9.11
CA ALA A 285 1.42 13.62 -10.13
C ALA A 285 1.41 13.02 -11.53
N TRP A 286 1.94 11.79 -11.71
CA TRP A 286 1.87 11.07 -12.98
C TRP A 286 0.44 10.80 -13.43
N GLN A 287 -0.43 10.31 -12.53
CA GLN A 287 -1.84 10.11 -12.84
C GLN A 287 -2.58 11.41 -13.17
N ALA A 288 -2.25 12.51 -12.48
CA ALA A 288 -2.79 13.83 -12.80
C ALA A 288 -2.35 14.33 -14.18
N LEU A 289 -1.09 14.10 -14.55
CA LEU A 289 -0.55 14.41 -15.86
C LEU A 289 -1.26 13.59 -16.95
N LEU A 290 -1.36 12.27 -16.77
CA LEU A 290 -2.09 11.39 -17.69
C LEU A 290 -3.52 11.86 -17.88
N THR A 291 -4.23 12.12 -16.77
CA THR A 291 -5.60 12.64 -16.81
C THR A 291 -5.68 13.92 -17.64
N THR A 292 -4.71 14.83 -17.50
CA THR A 292 -4.69 16.10 -18.23
C THR A 292 -4.49 15.88 -19.73
N VAL A 293 -3.52 15.05 -20.14
CA VAL A 293 -3.23 14.80 -21.56
C VAL A 293 -4.28 13.92 -22.24
N THR A 294 -5.02 13.10 -21.48
CA THR A 294 -6.11 12.25 -21.98
C THR A 294 -7.51 12.88 -21.84
N THR A 295 -7.62 14.11 -21.33
CA THR A 295 -8.90 14.85 -21.28
C THR A 295 -9.02 15.74 -22.51
N PRO A 296 -10.08 15.60 -23.33
CA PRO A 296 -10.28 16.46 -24.48
C PRO A 296 -10.44 17.93 -24.09
N ASN A 297 -9.90 18.84 -24.91
CA ASN A 297 -10.09 20.27 -24.72
C ASN A 297 -11.54 20.70 -25.05
N GLN A 298 -11.84 22.00 -24.94
CA GLN A 298 -13.21 22.54 -25.16
C GLN A 298 -13.76 22.25 -26.58
N ASP A 299 -12.87 22.11 -27.56
CA ASP A 299 -13.20 21.81 -28.95
C ASP A 299 -13.14 20.30 -29.26
N GLY A 300 -12.85 19.46 -28.26
CA GLY A 300 -12.82 18.00 -28.37
C GLY A 300 -11.49 17.43 -28.88
N PHE A 301 -10.43 18.22 -28.98
CA PHE A 301 -9.11 17.73 -29.39
C PHE A 301 -8.37 17.02 -28.26
N LEU A 302 -7.59 16.01 -28.62
CA LEU A 302 -6.79 15.18 -27.72
C LEU A 302 -5.44 14.85 -28.34
N ALA A 303 -4.38 14.74 -27.52
CA ALA A 303 -3.08 14.26 -27.98
C ALA A 303 -3.12 12.75 -28.23
N ASN A 304 -2.67 12.30 -29.40
CA ASN A 304 -2.54 10.88 -29.70
C ASN A 304 -1.22 10.31 -29.15
N VAL A 305 -1.21 9.93 -27.87
CA VAL A 305 0.00 9.50 -27.15
C VAL A 305 -0.10 8.11 -26.57
N HIS A 306 1.03 7.40 -26.56
CA HIS A 306 1.21 6.10 -25.90
C HIS A 306 2.01 6.25 -24.60
N PRO A 307 1.38 6.13 -23.42
CA PRO A 307 2.10 6.21 -22.15
C PRO A 307 3.07 5.04 -21.95
N VAL A 308 4.35 5.35 -21.80
CA VAL A 308 5.40 4.38 -21.47
C VAL A 308 5.78 4.57 -20.00
N ASP A 309 5.13 3.78 -19.14
CA ASP A 309 5.28 3.79 -17.67
C ASP A 309 6.05 2.56 -17.18
N GLU A 310 7.23 2.34 -17.73
CA GLU A 310 8.11 1.26 -17.28
C GLU A 310 9.33 1.78 -16.54
N LEU A 311 9.63 1.15 -15.40
CA LEU A 311 10.77 1.51 -14.57
C LEU A 311 12.13 1.40 -15.30
N ALA A 312 12.19 0.65 -16.41
CA ALA A 312 13.39 0.55 -17.25
C ALA A 312 13.79 1.89 -17.90
N TYR A 313 12.86 2.84 -18.04
CA TYR A 313 13.11 4.17 -18.64
C TYR A 313 13.34 5.27 -17.59
N ARG A 314 13.41 4.90 -16.32
CA ARG A 314 13.66 5.81 -15.21
C ARG A 314 15.03 6.49 -15.35
N ASP A 315 15.08 7.79 -15.04
CA ASP A 315 16.30 8.60 -14.98
C ASP A 315 17.13 8.60 -16.30
N LEU A 316 16.49 8.24 -17.42
CA LEU A 316 17.11 8.34 -18.74
C LEU A 316 17.32 9.81 -19.12
N THR A 317 18.51 10.13 -19.61
CA THR A 317 18.79 11.44 -20.18
C THR A 317 18.18 11.55 -21.58
N THR A 318 18.00 12.78 -22.06
CA THR A 318 17.57 13.06 -23.43
C THR A 318 18.40 12.27 -24.45
N GLU A 319 19.73 12.25 -24.31
CA GLU A 319 20.62 11.55 -25.23
C GLU A 319 20.43 10.03 -25.21
N GLN A 320 20.10 9.45 -24.06
CA GLN A 320 19.82 8.01 -23.96
C GLN A 320 18.48 7.64 -24.60
N ILE A 321 17.47 8.51 -24.45
CA ILE A 321 16.17 8.35 -25.10
C ILE A 321 16.33 8.45 -26.62
N LEU A 322 17.03 9.49 -27.10
CA LEU A 322 17.34 9.66 -28.51
C LEU A 322 18.11 8.47 -29.07
N SER A 323 19.09 7.94 -28.32
CA SER A 323 19.84 6.74 -28.73
C SER A 323 18.96 5.49 -28.79
N ALA A 324 17.96 5.34 -27.93
CA ALA A 324 17.04 4.20 -27.92
C ALA A 324 15.97 4.30 -29.01
N ALA A 325 15.68 5.51 -29.48
CA ALA A 325 14.69 5.79 -30.51
C ALA A 325 15.25 5.76 -31.94
N ARG A 326 16.56 5.58 -32.13
CA ARG A 326 17.20 5.58 -33.47
C ARG A 326 16.62 4.58 -34.47
N GLU A 327 16.03 3.49 -33.97
CA GLU A 327 15.44 2.44 -34.81
C GLU A 327 13.92 2.54 -34.91
N LEU A 328 13.30 3.54 -34.27
CA LEU A 328 11.86 3.79 -34.34
C LEU A 328 11.52 4.67 -35.54
N ASP A 329 10.40 4.36 -36.19
CA ASP A 329 9.81 5.17 -37.26
C ASP A 329 8.90 6.23 -36.64
N THR A 330 9.49 7.22 -35.95
CA THR A 330 8.75 8.30 -35.30
C THR A 330 9.49 9.63 -35.40
N ASP A 331 8.75 10.71 -35.62
CA ASP A 331 9.33 12.07 -35.73
C ASP A 331 9.33 12.82 -34.39
N LEU A 332 8.55 12.35 -33.41
CA LEU A 332 8.31 13.07 -32.17
C LEU A 332 8.28 12.14 -30.96
N LEU A 333 8.98 12.52 -29.90
CA LEU A 333 8.92 11.87 -28.60
C LEU A 333 8.56 12.87 -27.52
N ILE A 334 7.73 12.44 -26.57
CA ILE A 334 7.38 13.25 -25.41
C ILE A 334 7.99 12.61 -24.15
N VAL A 335 8.65 13.42 -23.33
CA VAL A 335 9.28 12.97 -22.08
C VAL A 335 8.61 13.67 -20.90
N ALA A 336 8.11 12.86 -19.96
CA ALA A 336 7.62 13.29 -18.66
C ALA A 336 8.73 13.10 -17.62
N ASP A 337 9.52 14.16 -17.43
CA ASP A 337 10.61 14.18 -16.47
C ASP A 337 10.21 14.84 -15.14
N LYS A 338 11.19 15.03 -14.27
CA LYS A 338 10.96 15.64 -12.95
C LYS A 338 10.30 17.01 -13.04
N THR A 339 10.63 17.81 -14.04
CA THR A 339 10.04 19.14 -14.23
C THR A 339 8.56 19.00 -14.58
N SER A 340 8.21 18.04 -15.44
CA SER A 340 6.82 17.78 -15.84
C SER A 340 5.93 17.38 -14.66
N LEU A 341 6.48 16.67 -13.67
CA LEU A 341 5.71 16.20 -12.51
C LEU A 341 5.70 17.15 -11.32
N THR A 342 6.59 18.15 -11.28
CA THR A 342 6.73 19.05 -10.12
C THR A 342 6.37 20.50 -10.41
N ALA A 343 6.52 20.96 -11.66
CA ALA A 343 6.20 22.32 -12.04
C ALA A 343 4.68 22.49 -12.25
N PRO A 344 4.13 23.68 -11.93
CA PRO A 344 2.77 24.02 -12.32
C PRO A 344 2.61 23.91 -13.84
N GLU A 345 1.39 23.64 -14.31
CA GLU A 345 1.06 23.45 -15.75
C GLU A 345 1.65 22.18 -16.40
N MET A 346 2.43 21.39 -15.65
CA MET A 346 2.99 20.10 -16.07
C MET A 346 3.71 20.15 -17.44
N PRO A 347 4.77 20.95 -17.59
CA PRO A 347 5.46 21.13 -18.86
C PRO A 347 6.23 19.87 -19.28
N LEU A 348 5.73 19.20 -20.32
CA LEU A 348 6.31 18.02 -20.97
C LEU A 348 7.44 18.43 -21.91
N LEU A 349 8.52 17.64 -21.98
CA LEU A 349 9.60 17.87 -22.93
C LEU A 349 9.28 17.18 -24.26
N ALA A 350 9.04 17.96 -25.31
CA ALA A 350 8.88 17.45 -26.67
C ALA A 350 10.25 17.43 -27.36
N LEU A 351 10.57 16.30 -27.98
CA LEU A 351 11.82 16.05 -28.72
C LEU A 351 11.47 15.71 -30.16
N LEU A 352 11.85 16.59 -31.09
CA LEU A 352 11.73 16.34 -32.52
C LEU A 352 12.96 15.55 -32.99
N LEU A 353 12.73 14.39 -33.60
CA LEU A 353 13.77 13.58 -34.23
C LEU A 353 13.94 14.08 -35.67
N ILE A 354 15.13 14.54 -36.02
CA ILE A 354 15.45 15.00 -37.38
C ILE A 354 16.12 13.84 -38.11
N ASP A 355 15.60 13.42 -39.27
CA ASP A 355 16.21 12.37 -40.08
C ASP A 355 17.63 12.79 -40.51
N GLU A 356 18.61 11.89 -40.38
CA GLU A 356 19.97 12.09 -40.89
C GLU A 356 20.00 12.35 -42.41
N ASN A 357 18.93 12.04 -43.13
CA ASN A 357 18.75 12.30 -44.57
C ASN A 357 18.17 13.68 -44.91
N ASP A 358 17.69 14.46 -43.95
CA ASP A 358 17.23 15.82 -44.25
C ASP A 358 18.43 16.72 -44.55
N GLU A 359 18.51 17.17 -45.80
CA GLU A 359 19.63 17.96 -46.35
C GLU A 359 19.82 19.27 -45.57
N CYS A 360 20.63 19.24 -44.52
CA CYS A 360 21.05 20.45 -43.81
C CYS A 360 21.80 21.37 -44.79
N ARG A 361 21.32 22.61 -44.94
CA ARG A 361 22.00 23.66 -45.73
C ARG A 361 23.41 23.88 -45.18
N GLU A 362 24.39 23.92 -46.07
CA GLU A 362 25.80 24.12 -45.71
C GLU A 362 26.00 25.38 -44.85
N GLY A 363 26.41 25.20 -43.59
CA GLY A 363 26.95 26.28 -42.75
C GLY A 363 26.38 26.42 -41.34
N GLU A 364 25.33 25.69 -40.97
CA GLU A 364 24.75 25.73 -39.62
C GLU A 364 25.26 24.56 -38.76
N ALA A 365 25.52 24.82 -37.48
CA ALA A 365 25.91 23.76 -36.55
C ALA A 365 24.76 22.74 -36.46
N ARG A 366 25.03 21.47 -36.75
CA ARG A 366 24.05 20.38 -36.64
C ARG A 366 23.42 20.38 -35.24
N GLN A 367 22.19 20.85 -35.12
CA GLN A 367 21.33 20.48 -34.01
C GLN A 367 20.76 19.11 -34.36
N GLU A 368 21.19 18.07 -33.65
CA GLU A 368 20.81 16.68 -33.93
C GLU A 368 19.34 16.37 -33.55
N HIS A 369 18.64 17.32 -32.92
CA HIS A 369 17.23 17.22 -32.50
C HIS A 369 16.71 18.61 -32.10
N GLY A 370 15.40 18.84 -32.30
CA GLY A 370 14.68 19.98 -31.74
C GLY A 370 14.16 19.65 -30.34
N GLN A 371 14.17 20.60 -29.40
CA GLN A 371 13.59 20.39 -28.07
C GLN A 371 12.85 21.62 -27.56
N LEU A 372 11.64 21.43 -27.04
CA LEU A 372 10.89 22.50 -26.38
C LEU A 372 9.98 21.92 -25.28
N ARG A 373 9.59 22.76 -24.31
CA ARG A 373 8.62 22.36 -23.28
C ARG A 373 7.22 22.74 -23.71
N VAL A 374 6.24 21.86 -23.49
CA VAL A 374 4.83 22.07 -23.79
C VAL A 374 4.02 21.83 -22.54
N VAL A 375 3.14 22.76 -22.14
CA VAL A 375 2.21 22.48 -21.03
C VAL A 375 1.29 21.32 -21.37
N ALA A 376 0.99 20.47 -20.39
CA ALA A 376 0.23 19.23 -20.64
C ALA A 376 -1.13 19.48 -21.33
N ALA A 377 -1.78 20.60 -21.02
CA ALA A 377 -3.07 20.99 -21.61
C ALA A 377 -2.99 21.33 -23.11
N GLU A 378 -1.81 21.72 -23.61
CA GLU A 378 -1.60 22.12 -25.02
C GLU A 378 -0.78 21.10 -25.81
N LEU A 379 -0.47 19.95 -25.22
CA LEU A 379 0.29 18.89 -25.87
C LEU A 379 -0.37 18.41 -27.17
N TRP A 380 -1.71 18.36 -27.18
CA TRP A 380 -2.50 17.95 -28.34
C TRP A 380 -2.16 18.77 -29.59
N SER A 381 -1.87 20.06 -29.42
CA SER A 381 -1.60 20.97 -30.53
C SER A 381 -0.26 20.64 -31.18
N VAL A 382 0.77 20.35 -30.39
CA VAL A 382 2.08 19.95 -30.92
C VAL A 382 2.02 18.56 -31.54
N VAL A 383 1.54 17.57 -30.79
CA VAL A 383 1.50 16.17 -31.23
C VAL A 383 0.72 16.03 -32.54
N ASN A 384 -0.49 16.58 -32.60
CA ASN A 384 -1.34 16.38 -33.77
C ASN A 384 -0.86 17.16 -34.99
N ASN A 385 -0.33 18.39 -34.83
CA ASN A 385 0.11 19.18 -35.98
C ASN A 385 1.44 18.69 -36.54
N ILE A 386 2.38 18.25 -35.70
CA ILE A 386 3.65 17.68 -36.17
C ILE A 386 3.41 16.32 -36.83
N SER A 387 2.65 15.41 -36.21
CA SER A 387 2.37 14.10 -36.82
C SER A 387 1.54 14.16 -38.11
N LEU A 388 0.76 15.24 -38.33
CA LEU A 388 0.01 15.46 -39.56
C LEU A 388 0.73 16.37 -40.57
N ALA A 389 1.94 16.87 -40.24
CA ALA A 389 2.67 17.87 -41.02
C ALA A 389 1.84 19.12 -41.36
N ASN A 390 1.01 19.58 -40.41
CA ASN A 390 0.17 20.78 -40.56
C ASN A 390 0.92 22.08 -40.24
N MET A 391 1.94 22.02 -39.38
CA MET A 391 2.75 23.16 -38.94
C MET A 391 4.21 22.75 -38.75
N ASP A 392 5.12 23.70 -38.95
CA ASP A 392 6.55 23.46 -38.79
C ASP A 392 6.96 23.59 -37.32
N TRP A 393 8.03 22.89 -36.92
CA TRP A 393 8.54 22.95 -35.54
C TRP A 393 8.91 24.37 -35.09
N GLU A 394 9.47 25.18 -36.00
CA GLU A 394 9.85 26.57 -35.74
C GLU A 394 8.66 27.44 -35.29
N ASP A 395 7.44 27.15 -35.74
CA ASP A 395 6.25 27.91 -35.34
C ASP A 395 5.98 27.74 -33.84
N PHE A 396 6.20 26.54 -33.30
CA PHE A 396 6.05 26.25 -31.88
C PHE A 396 7.19 26.85 -31.05
N GLU A 397 8.43 26.75 -31.52
CA GLU A 397 9.58 27.35 -30.83
C GLU A 397 9.42 28.87 -30.69
N ASN A 398 9.01 29.54 -31.77
CA ASN A 398 8.78 30.99 -31.79
C ASN A 398 7.59 31.43 -30.92
N ALA A 399 6.64 30.54 -30.63
CA ALA A 399 5.49 30.80 -29.76
C ALA A 399 5.76 30.49 -28.27
N THR A 400 6.97 30.05 -27.91
CA THR A 400 7.30 29.77 -26.51
C THR A 400 7.43 31.04 -25.67
N ASP A 401 6.94 31.01 -24.43
CA ASP A 401 7.24 32.03 -23.41
C ASP A 401 8.11 31.41 -22.32
N ASN A 402 9.29 31.99 -22.12
CA ASN A 402 10.35 31.46 -21.25
C ASN A 402 10.72 30.00 -21.57
N GLY A 403 10.71 29.63 -22.86
CA GLY A 403 11.05 28.29 -23.33
C GLY A 403 9.95 27.23 -23.10
N VAL A 404 8.74 27.65 -22.74
CA VAL A 404 7.56 26.78 -22.59
C VAL A 404 6.44 27.26 -23.50
N PHE A 405 5.96 26.37 -24.38
CA PHE A 405 4.80 26.58 -25.24
C PHE A 405 3.51 26.39 -24.45
N ARG A 406 2.61 27.37 -24.55
CA ARG A 406 1.32 27.46 -23.84
C ARG A 406 0.11 27.63 -24.78
N GLY A 407 0.28 27.29 -26.05
CA GLY A 407 -0.72 27.57 -27.09
C GLY A 407 -0.42 28.87 -27.85
N PHE A 408 -1.15 29.08 -28.94
CA PHE A 408 -1.05 30.26 -29.82
C PHE A 408 -2.00 31.38 -29.39
#